data_AF-A0A2N1YN51-F1
#
_entry.id   AF-A0A2N1YN51-F1
#
_cell.length_a   1.000
_cell.length_b   1.000
_cell.length_c   1.000
_cell.angle_alpha   90.00
_cell.angle_beta   90.00
_cell.angle_gamma   90.00
#
_symmetry.space_group_name_H-M   'P 1'
#
loop_
_entity.id
_entity.type
_entity.pdbx_description
1 polymer ?
#
loop_
_entity_poly.entity_id
_entity_poly.type
_entity_poly.pdbx_seq_one_letter_code
_entity_poly.pdbx_strand_id
1 'polypeptide(L)'
;VALTIAAVVLLIGILVAPRLGSEFVPRFNEGDLLIRATMAPSISLEKAETTIGVFERQLMAAFPEVTQVVSRIGRGEVGAHADPVNNAEIFVALKPQDEWQSAETLDGLYAAMGEKFADFPGAQFNFTQPIAAAVDELLTGTKAELAAKLFGDDLDVLAEKAQAIEQVIRTVQGAQDVQRDQIGGTPQLRITLNRDAIARYGLNVSDVQRTLSVAVGGGEAGQVFEGIRRFDIYVRLEESARNRADVIGQLIIENASGQRIPLEELADIEEVVGPRQITRENNQRFITIQTNVRDRDIGSFVAEADAAIAAQVDLPPGYFLKWGGQFELQQQANKRLMIVVPITLALVFLMLFVNFRSLRNALLIMLNIPLALVGGIVALWLSGQSLSVPASVGFIALFGIALENGLVLVSYLNELVKDGMSIAEASVRAACARLRAVIMTAVTTALGLFPLLFATGTGSEVQRPLATVVVGGLVTATILTLLVIPALYHWFADKPADMSESH
;
A
#
# COMPACT_ATOMS: atom_id res chain seq x y z
N VAL A 1 -43.67 -12.78 -10.57
CA VAL A 1 -42.85 -11.92 -11.45
C VAL A 1 -41.86 -11.07 -10.66
N ALA A 2 -42.28 -10.10 -9.83
CA ALA A 2 -41.37 -9.24 -9.06
C ALA A 2 -40.37 -10.03 -8.18
N LEU A 3 -40.84 -11.05 -7.47
CA LEU A 3 -40.00 -11.98 -6.69
C LEU A 3 -39.00 -12.76 -7.53
N THR A 4 -39.40 -13.19 -8.72
CA THR A 4 -38.53 -13.88 -9.68
C THR A 4 -37.43 -12.96 -10.16
N ILE A 5 -37.76 -11.70 -10.46
CA ILE A 5 -36.79 -10.66 -10.84
C ILE A 5 -35.80 -10.42 -9.68
N ALA A 6 -36.30 -10.26 -8.46
CA ALA A 6 -35.46 -10.08 -7.27
C ALA A 6 -34.50 -11.26 -7.06
N ALA A 7 -35.00 -12.49 -7.19
CA ALA A 7 -34.18 -13.70 -7.06
C ALA A 7 -33.11 -13.79 -8.16
N VAL A 8 -33.45 -13.45 -9.41
CA VAL A 8 -32.49 -13.43 -10.52
C VAL A 8 -31.42 -12.36 -10.29
N VAL A 9 -31.79 -11.17 -9.85
CA VAL A 9 -30.82 -10.10 -9.54
C VAL A 9 -29.89 -10.54 -8.40
N LEU A 10 -30.43 -11.09 -7.31
CA LEU A 10 -29.61 -11.63 -6.22
C LEU A 10 -28.65 -12.73 -6.69
N LEU A 11 -29.10 -13.63 -7.57
CA LEU A 11 -28.27 -14.68 -8.14
C LEU A 11 -27.12 -14.09 -8.98
N ILE A 12 -27.39 -13.06 -9.79
CA ILE A 12 -26.36 -12.33 -10.54
C ILE A 12 -25.34 -11.73 -9.57
N GLY A 13 -25.79 -11.08 -8.50
CA GLY A 13 -24.90 -10.53 -7.48
C GLY A 13 -24.01 -11.59 -6.83
N ILE A 14 -24.58 -12.74 -6.44
CA ILE A 14 -23.83 -13.86 -5.85
C ILE A 14 -22.80 -14.42 -6.83
N LEU A 15 -23.10 -14.43 -8.12
CA LEU A 15 -22.19 -14.96 -9.15
C LEU A 15 -21.08 -13.96 -9.55
N VAL A 16 -21.35 -12.66 -9.44
CA VAL A 16 -20.39 -11.58 -9.79
C VAL A 16 -19.50 -11.22 -8.59
N ALA A 17 -20.03 -11.24 -7.36
CA ALA A 17 -19.29 -10.82 -6.17
C ALA A 17 -17.92 -11.52 -5.98
N PRO A 18 -17.78 -12.85 -6.20
CA PRO A 18 -16.48 -13.53 -6.08
C PRO A 18 -15.47 -13.16 -7.18
N ARG A 19 -15.92 -12.54 -8.28
CA ARG A 19 -15.06 -12.09 -9.39
C ARG A 19 -14.57 -10.66 -9.23
N LEU A 20 -15.00 -9.97 -8.18
CA LEU A 20 -14.59 -8.61 -7.91
C LEU A 20 -13.24 -8.63 -7.19
N GLY A 21 -12.24 -7.93 -7.74
CA GLY A 21 -10.95 -7.76 -7.09
C GLY A 21 -11.08 -6.97 -5.78
N SER A 22 -10.05 -7.01 -4.93
CA SER A 22 -10.03 -6.18 -3.72
C SER A 22 -8.69 -5.47 -3.51
N GLU A 23 -8.78 -4.20 -3.13
CA GLU A 23 -7.65 -3.32 -2.82
C GLU A 23 -7.97 -2.41 -1.61
N PHE A 24 -6.97 -1.76 -1.01
CA PHE A 24 -7.22 -0.85 0.10
C PHE A 24 -7.83 0.48 -0.40
N VAL A 25 -7.06 1.18 -1.23
CA VAL A 25 -7.44 2.46 -1.86
C VAL A 25 -6.94 2.39 -3.31
N PRO A 26 -7.70 2.92 -4.28
CA PRO A 26 -7.23 3.03 -5.66
C PRO A 26 -5.95 3.88 -5.71
N ARG A 27 -5.04 3.55 -6.64
CA ARG A 27 -3.84 4.36 -6.84
C ARG A 27 -4.20 5.75 -7.30
N PHE A 28 -3.62 6.75 -6.64
CA PHE A 28 -3.74 8.15 -7.06
C PHE A 28 -2.92 8.40 -8.31
N ASN A 29 -3.28 9.40 -9.10
CA ASN A 29 -2.38 9.99 -10.10
C ASN A 29 -1.96 11.38 -9.61
N GLU A 30 -0.74 11.47 -9.12
CA GLU A 30 -0.12 12.68 -8.55
C GLU A 30 0.46 13.61 -9.61
N GLY A 31 0.61 13.14 -10.86
CA GLY A 31 1.21 13.88 -11.96
C GLY A 31 2.74 13.80 -12.03
N ASP A 32 3.41 13.61 -10.88
CA ASP A 32 4.86 13.42 -10.79
C ASP A 32 5.23 11.98 -10.44
N LEU A 33 6.46 11.60 -10.78
CA LEU A 33 7.00 10.27 -10.56
C LEU A 33 8.10 10.26 -9.51
N LEU A 34 8.16 9.17 -8.75
CA LEU A 34 9.29 8.81 -7.92
C LEU A 34 9.86 7.49 -8.40
N ILE A 35 11.12 7.50 -8.81
CA ILE A 35 11.85 6.30 -9.20
C ILE A 35 12.83 5.99 -8.07
N ARG A 36 12.71 4.81 -7.47
CA ARG A 36 13.70 4.30 -6.53
C ARG A 36 14.72 3.43 -7.26
N ALA A 37 16.00 3.68 -7.03
CA ALA A 37 17.08 2.92 -7.63
C ALA A 37 17.87 2.17 -6.55
N THR A 38 17.94 0.85 -6.67
CA THR A 38 18.74 -0.03 -5.81
C THR A 38 20.00 -0.46 -6.56
N MET A 39 21.17 -0.13 -6.04
CA MET A 39 22.49 -0.46 -6.60
C MET A 39 23.17 -1.57 -5.78
N ALA A 40 24.35 -2.00 -6.22
CA ALA A 40 25.13 -3.01 -5.50
C ALA A 40 25.46 -2.56 -4.05
N PRO A 41 25.41 -3.45 -3.04
CA PRO A 41 25.69 -3.12 -1.64
C PRO A 41 27.08 -2.55 -1.37
N SER A 42 28.03 -2.79 -2.28
CA SER A 42 29.44 -2.39 -2.19
C SER A 42 29.77 -1.11 -2.96
N ILE A 43 28.77 -0.45 -3.55
CA ILE A 43 29.00 0.74 -4.38
C ILE A 43 29.49 1.92 -3.53
N SER A 44 30.49 2.65 -4.02
CA SER A 44 30.91 3.92 -3.41
C SER A 44 29.95 5.05 -3.78
N LEU A 45 29.97 6.15 -3.02
CA LEU A 45 29.10 7.30 -3.29
C LEU A 45 29.41 7.92 -4.67
N GLU A 46 30.69 8.03 -5.01
CA GLU A 46 31.15 8.60 -6.30
C GLU A 46 30.69 7.72 -7.48
N LYS A 47 30.74 6.40 -7.29
CA LYS A 47 30.28 5.46 -8.32
C LYS A 47 28.75 5.46 -8.44
N ALA A 48 28.04 5.59 -7.32
CA ALA A 48 26.58 5.74 -7.31
C ALA A 48 26.17 7.02 -8.05
N GLU A 49 26.81 8.16 -7.74
CA GLU A 49 26.57 9.45 -8.43
C GLU A 49 26.78 9.33 -9.94
N THR A 50 27.88 8.73 -10.35
CA THR A 50 28.16 8.51 -11.78
C THR A 50 27.10 7.62 -12.43
N THR A 51 26.65 6.57 -11.74
CA THR A 51 25.67 5.60 -12.26
C THR A 51 24.30 6.24 -12.41
N ILE A 52 23.84 6.97 -11.39
CA ILE A 52 22.56 7.69 -11.42
C ILE A 52 22.61 8.82 -12.44
N GLY A 53 23.70 9.57 -12.54
CA GLY A 53 23.83 10.63 -13.57
C GLY A 53 23.84 10.10 -15.01
N VAL A 54 24.21 8.83 -15.25
CA VAL A 54 24.00 8.17 -16.55
C VAL A 54 22.52 7.86 -16.77
N PHE A 55 21.85 7.30 -15.75
CA PHE A 55 20.42 7.02 -15.80
C PHE A 55 19.59 8.29 -16.08
N GLU A 56 19.81 9.38 -15.34
CA GLU A 56 19.08 10.65 -15.50
C GLU A 56 19.14 11.18 -16.93
N ARG A 57 20.34 11.16 -17.54
CA ARG A 57 20.53 11.61 -18.92
C ARG A 57 19.81 10.72 -19.92
N GLN A 58 19.83 9.40 -19.70
CA GLN A 58 19.11 8.46 -20.56
C GLN A 58 17.59 8.60 -20.42
N LEU A 59 17.10 8.82 -19.19
CA LEU A 59 15.69 9.05 -18.90
C LEU A 59 15.18 10.30 -19.62
N MET A 60 15.85 11.44 -19.46
CA MET A 60 15.48 12.69 -20.13
C MET A 60 15.59 12.61 -21.65
N ALA A 61 16.53 11.80 -22.19
CA ALA A 61 16.69 11.63 -23.62
C ALA A 61 15.64 10.69 -24.25
N ALA A 62 15.22 9.66 -23.50
CA ALA A 62 14.28 8.66 -23.99
C ALA A 62 12.80 9.09 -23.85
N PHE A 63 12.48 9.91 -22.84
CA PHE A 63 11.11 10.28 -22.49
C PHE A 63 10.92 11.80 -22.55
N PRO A 64 10.35 12.34 -23.64
CA PRO A 64 10.16 13.79 -23.82
C PRO A 64 9.14 14.40 -22.85
N GLU A 65 8.40 13.58 -22.11
CA GLU A 65 7.46 13.98 -21.06
C GLU A 65 8.18 14.43 -19.79
N VAL A 66 9.43 14.03 -19.59
CA VAL A 66 10.21 14.39 -18.41
C VAL A 66 10.72 15.82 -18.55
N THR A 67 10.35 16.68 -17.60
CA THR A 67 10.76 18.10 -17.58
C THR A 67 11.95 18.36 -16.67
N GLN A 68 11.99 17.68 -15.53
CA GLN A 68 13.02 17.84 -14.51
C GLN A 68 13.26 16.51 -13.79
N VAL A 69 14.52 16.24 -13.47
CA VAL A 69 14.94 15.09 -12.67
C VAL A 69 15.80 15.60 -11.52
N VAL A 70 15.48 15.15 -10.30
CA VAL A 70 16.24 15.46 -9.09
C VAL A 70 16.50 14.17 -8.33
N SER A 71 17.76 13.76 -8.26
CA SER A 71 18.15 12.57 -7.52
C SER A 71 18.71 12.90 -6.14
N ARG A 72 18.38 12.03 -5.18
CA ARG A 72 18.95 11.97 -3.84
C ARG A 72 19.55 10.59 -3.63
N ILE A 73 20.87 10.52 -3.47
CA ILE A 73 21.58 9.27 -3.20
C ILE A 73 21.85 9.17 -1.70
N GLY A 74 21.47 8.04 -1.10
CA GLY A 74 21.51 7.86 0.35
C GLY A 74 20.57 8.82 1.08
N ARG A 75 21.06 9.42 2.15
CA ARG A 75 20.27 10.25 3.06
C ARG A 75 20.75 11.70 3.07
N GLY A 76 19.82 12.62 3.35
CA GLY A 76 20.17 14.00 3.68
C GLY A 76 20.88 14.11 5.02
N GLU A 77 21.60 15.21 5.25
CA GLU A 77 22.27 15.51 6.53
C GLU A 77 21.28 15.63 7.69
N VAL A 78 20.07 16.14 7.41
CA VAL A 78 18.98 16.32 8.37
C VAL A 78 17.74 15.60 7.83
N GLY A 79 17.12 14.75 8.65
CA GLY A 79 15.84 14.12 8.33
C GLY A 79 15.68 12.71 8.89
N ALA A 80 14.48 12.16 8.71
CA ALA A 80 14.12 10.82 9.17
C ALA A 80 14.55 9.70 8.19
N HIS A 81 15.08 10.05 7.01
CA HIS A 81 15.46 9.08 5.99
C HIS A 81 16.73 8.32 6.41
N ALA A 82 16.65 6.99 6.37
CA ALA A 82 17.75 6.09 6.74
C ALA A 82 18.36 5.37 5.52
N ASP A 83 18.35 6.04 4.37
CA ASP A 83 18.74 5.42 3.11
C ASP A 83 20.27 5.26 2.99
N PRO A 84 20.73 4.06 2.59
CA PRO A 84 22.14 3.80 2.37
C PRO A 84 22.62 4.38 1.03
N VAL A 85 23.94 4.47 0.85
CA VAL A 85 24.56 4.98 -0.38
C VAL A 85 24.19 4.16 -1.63
N ASN A 86 23.87 2.88 -1.48
CA ASN A 86 23.42 2.03 -2.59
C ASN A 86 21.93 2.21 -2.93
N ASN A 87 21.23 3.16 -2.31
CA ASN A 87 19.87 3.51 -2.65
C ASN A 87 19.81 4.96 -3.17
N ALA A 88 18.99 5.20 -4.18
CA ALA A 88 18.67 6.56 -4.63
C ALA A 88 17.17 6.75 -4.83
N GLU A 89 16.71 7.95 -4.53
CA GLU A 89 15.37 8.43 -4.82
C GLU A 89 15.45 9.51 -5.89
N ILE A 90 14.73 9.30 -6.99
CA ILE A 90 14.80 10.13 -8.18
C ILE A 90 13.41 10.71 -8.41
N PHE A 91 13.26 11.99 -8.10
CA PHE A 91 12.03 12.75 -8.31
C PHE A 91 12.00 13.23 -9.76
N VAL A 92 10.95 12.89 -10.47
CA VAL A 92 10.81 13.13 -11.91
C VAL A 92 9.53 13.93 -12.12
N ALA A 93 9.68 15.18 -12.51
CA ALA A 93 8.55 16.04 -12.86
C ALA A 93 8.14 15.79 -14.31
N LEU A 94 6.85 15.56 -14.53
CA LEU A 94 6.30 15.29 -15.86
C LEU A 94 5.57 16.51 -16.42
N LYS A 95 5.47 16.55 -17.76
CA LYS A 95 4.53 17.42 -18.45
C LYS A 95 3.09 17.02 -18.12
N PRO A 96 2.12 17.93 -18.33
CA PRO A 96 0.70 17.57 -18.36
C PRO A 96 0.44 16.34 -19.24
N GLN A 97 -0.47 15.46 -18.82
CA GLN A 97 -0.71 14.17 -19.46
C GLN A 97 -1.15 14.28 -20.93
N ASP A 98 -1.81 15.38 -21.30
CA ASP A 98 -2.22 15.68 -22.67
C ASP A 98 -1.06 15.96 -23.63
N GLU A 99 0.14 16.23 -23.11
CA GLU A 99 1.35 16.45 -23.90
C GLU A 99 2.23 15.19 -24.03
N TRP A 100 1.78 14.05 -23.50
CA TRP A 100 2.58 12.81 -23.49
C TRP A 100 2.66 12.16 -24.88
N GLN A 101 3.82 11.59 -25.22
CA GLN A 101 4.08 10.98 -26.54
C GLN A 101 4.39 9.48 -26.43
N SER A 102 5.02 9.06 -25.34
CA SER A 102 5.53 7.70 -25.11
C SER A 102 4.45 6.77 -24.55
N ALA A 103 3.43 7.34 -23.89
CA ALA A 103 2.30 6.60 -23.35
C ALA A 103 1.08 7.52 -23.17
N GLU A 104 -0.12 6.97 -23.26
CA GLU A 104 -1.38 7.69 -23.00
C GLU A 104 -1.75 7.69 -21.51
N THR A 105 -1.21 6.74 -20.74
CA THR A 105 -1.56 6.49 -19.34
C THR A 105 -0.32 6.37 -18.47
N LEU A 106 -0.47 6.64 -17.17
CA LEU A 106 0.61 6.52 -16.19
C LEU A 106 1.17 5.09 -16.14
N ASP A 107 0.30 4.08 -16.16
CA ASP A 107 0.70 2.67 -16.20
C ASP A 107 1.45 2.32 -17.49
N GLY A 108 1.03 2.88 -18.63
CA GLY A 108 1.75 2.74 -19.89
C GLY A 108 3.14 3.37 -19.84
N LEU A 109 3.28 4.53 -19.18
CA LEU A 109 4.56 5.20 -18.99
C LEU A 109 5.48 4.37 -18.08
N TYR A 110 4.94 3.80 -17.01
CA TYR A 110 5.69 2.86 -16.16
C TYR A 110 6.16 1.62 -16.90
N ALA A 111 5.31 1.03 -17.75
CA ALA A 111 5.69 -0.13 -18.55
C ALA A 111 6.80 0.22 -19.54
N ALA A 112 6.69 1.36 -20.23
CA ALA A 112 7.69 1.83 -21.18
C ALA A 112 9.03 2.14 -20.51
N MET A 113 9.02 2.81 -19.35
CA MET A 113 10.24 3.07 -18.57
C MET A 113 10.83 1.77 -18.01
N GLY A 114 9.99 0.88 -17.48
CA GLY A 114 10.40 -0.43 -16.96
C GLY A 114 11.09 -1.28 -18.02
N GLU A 115 10.51 -1.37 -19.22
CA GLU A 115 11.11 -2.08 -20.35
C GLU A 115 12.43 -1.44 -20.80
N LYS A 116 12.46 -0.10 -20.89
CA LYS A 116 13.66 0.64 -21.31
C LYS A 116 14.85 0.44 -20.37
N PHE A 117 14.59 0.31 -19.07
CA PHE A 117 15.62 0.23 -18.03
C PHE A 117 15.76 -1.15 -17.38
N ALA A 118 15.09 -2.19 -17.91
CA ALA A 118 15.17 -3.55 -17.39
C ALA A 118 16.60 -4.09 -17.35
N ASP A 119 17.37 -3.83 -18.42
CA ASP A 119 18.76 -4.28 -18.57
C ASP A 119 19.79 -3.22 -18.17
N PHE A 120 19.40 -2.21 -17.38
CA PHE A 120 20.32 -1.15 -16.99
C PHE A 120 21.45 -1.70 -16.10
N PRO A 121 22.74 -1.52 -16.48
CA PRO A 121 23.84 -2.11 -15.74
C PRO A 121 24.07 -1.38 -14.40
N GLY A 122 23.97 -2.13 -13.30
CA GLY A 122 24.41 -1.67 -11.98
C GLY A 122 23.33 -1.02 -11.11
N ALA A 123 22.10 -0.90 -11.57
CA ALA A 123 20.96 -0.43 -10.78
C ALA A 123 19.66 -1.16 -11.18
N GLN A 124 18.79 -1.39 -10.21
CA GLN A 124 17.42 -1.87 -10.41
C GLN A 124 16.45 -0.76 -10.03
N PHE A 125 15.38 -0.59 -10.80
CA PHE A 125 14.44 0.52 -10.62
C PHE A 125 13.08 0.01 -10.14
N ASN A 126 12.45 0.79 -9.27
CA ASN A 126 11.06 0.64 -8.85
C ASN A 126 10.35 1.97 -9.11
N PHE A 127 9.22 1.91 -9.80
CA PHE A 127 8.49 3.10 -10.24
C PHE A 127 7.22 3.27 -9.41
N THR A 128 7.08 4.46 -8.82
CA THR A 128 5.97 4.83 -7.95
C THR A 128 5.78 6.35 -7.97
N GLN A 129 5.02 6.90 -7.02
CA GLN A 129 4.74 8.33 -6.89
C GLN A 129 5.17 8.86 -5.53
N PRO A 130 5.52 10.15 -5.42
CA PRO A 130 6.09 10.72 -4.21
C PRO A 130 5.23 10.53 -2.94
N ILE A 131 3.94 10.88 -2.99
CA ILE A 131 3.05 10.80 -1.82
C ILE A 131 2.72 9.35 -1.52
N ALA A 132 2.40 8.54 -2.53
CA ALA A 132 2.15 7.11 -2.36
C ALA A 132 3.32 6.41 -1.67
N ALA A 133 4.55 6.61 -2.15
CA ALA A 133 5.74 6.01 -1.56
C ALA A 133 6.00 6.50 -0.13
N ALA A 134 5.81 7.79 0.15
CA ALA A 134 5.97 8.32 1.49
C ALA A 134 4.93 7.76 2.46
N VAL A 135 3.67 7.63 2.03
CA VAL A 135 2.59 7.05 2.85
C VAL A 135 2.83 5.56 3.11
N ASP A 136 3.21 4.80 2.09
CA ASP A 136 3.50 3.37 2.22
C ASP A 136 4.70 3.16 3.16
N GLU A 137 5.79 3.92 3.01
CA GLU A 137 6.97 3.82 3.87
C GLU A 137 6.65 4.23 5.32
N LEU A 138 5.89 5.31 5.54
CA LEU A 138 5.53 5.78 6.88
C LEU A 138 4.56 4.84 7.61
N LEU A 139 3.57 4.28 6.91
CA LEU A 139 2.53 3.46 7.54
C LEU A 139 2.96 2.01 7.72
N THR A 140 3.74 1.47 6.79
CA THR A 140 4.00 0.02 6.72
C THR A 140 5.48 -0.33 6.84
N GLY A 141 6.36 0.67 6.72
CA GLY A 141 7.81 0.50 6.71
C GLY A 141 8.36 -0.06 5.41
N THR A 142 7.55 -0.13 4.34
CA THR A 142 7.90 -0.79 3.08
C THR A 142 7.90 0.21 1.94
N LYS A 143 8.84 0.08 1.01
CA LYS A 143 9.07 1.05 -0.08
C LYS A 143 8.31 0.74 -1.37
N ALA A 144 7.50 -0.31 -1.33
CA ALA A 144 6.62 -0.76 -2.40
C ALA A 144 5.23 -1.03 -1.79
N GLU A 145 4.23 -1.19 -2.66
CA GLU A 145 2.84 -1.40 -2.25
C GLU A 145 2.64 -2.70 -1.49
N LEU A 146 3.37 -3.75 -1.89
CA LEU A 146 3.40 -5.04 -1.21
C LEU A 146 4.81 -5.41 -0.79
N ALA A 147 4.84 -6.10 0.34
CA ALA A 147 6.07 -6.55 0.96
C ALA A 147 5.83 -7.89 1.67
N ALA A 148 6.45 -8.94 1.16
CA ALA A 148 6.51 -10.22 1.84
C ALA A 148 7.66 -10.15 2.87
N LYS A 149 7.33 -10.07 4.16
CA LYS A 149 8.31 -10.01 5.26
C LYS A 149 8.61 -11.43 5.74
N LEU A 150 9.84 -11.90 5.51
CA LEU A 150 10.33 -13.18 5.99
C LEU A 150 11.09 -12.99 7.30
N PHE A 151 10.58 -13.57 8.39
CA PHE A 151 11.16 -13.51 9.73
C PHE A 151 12.01 -14.75 10.01
N GLY A 152 13.09 -14.57 10.78
CA GLY A 152 14.01 -15.63 11.17
C GLY A 152 15.26 -15.11 11.89
N ASP A 153 16.05 -16.00 12.48
CA ASP A 153 17.21 -15.60 13.30
C ASP A 153 18.51 -15.50 12.48
N ASP A 154 18.71 -16.40 11.51
CA ASP A 154 19.94 -16.52 10.72
C ASP A 154 19.84 -15.70 9.43
N LEU A 155 20.81 -14.82 9.20
CA LEU A 155 20.82 -13.92 8.06
C LEU A 155 21.09 -14.65 6.74
N ASP A 156 21.89 -15.71 6.75
CA ASP A 156 22.23 -16.46 5.55
C ASP A 156 21.03 -17.30 5.08
N VAL A 157 20.33 -17.94 6.04
CA VAL A 157 19.08 -18.66 5.76
C VAL A 157 18.00 -17.70 5.25
N LEU A 158 17.88 -16.51 5.87
CA LEU A 158 16.96 -15.48 5.40
C LEU A 158 17.30 -15.05 3.96
N ALA A 159 18.57 -14.82 3.64
CA ALA A 159 18.99 -14.41 2.29
C ALA A 159 18.65 -15.47 1.24
N GLU A 160 18.93 -16.74 1.52
CA GLU A 160 18.67 -17.87 0.62
C GLU A 160 17.16 -18.02 0.38
N LYS A 161 16.36 -18.07 1.45
CA LYS A 161 14.90 -18.24 1.34
C LYS A 161 14.22 -17.02 0.74
N ALA A 162 14.69 -15.81 1.04
CA ALA A 162 14.18 -14.60 0.38
C ALA A 162 14.45 -14.60 -1.12
N GLN A 163 15.61 -15.10 -1.58
CA GLN A 163 15.89 -15.26 -3.00
C GLN A 163 14.96 -16.29 -3.66
N ALA A 164 14.70 -17.42 -3.00
CA ALA A 164 13.73 -18.40 -3.51
C ALA A 164 12.31 -17.80 -3.61
N ILE A 165 11.87 -17.07 -2.59
CA ILE A 165 10.57 -16.38 -2.57
C ILE A 165 10.49 -15.32 -3.67
N GLU A 166 11.55 -14.54 -3.87
CA GLU A 166 11.64 -13.54 -4.94
C GLU A 166 11.42 -14.18 -6.32
N GLN A 167 12.07 -15.32 -6.60
CA GLN A 167 11.90 -16.04 -7.87
C GLN A 167 10.48 -16.55 -8.05
N VAL A 168 9.84 -17.05 -6.99
CA VAL A 168 8.44 -17.48 -7.05
C VAL A 168 7.52 -16.29 -7.33
N ILE A 169 7.67 -15.19 -6.59
CA ILE A 169 6.85 -13.98 -6.76
C ILE A 169 6.97 -13.43 -8.19
N ARG A 170 8.16 -13.45 -8.80
CA ARG A 170 8.37 -13.03 -10.20
C ARG A 170 7.55 -13.84 -11.22
N THR A 171 7.16 -15.08 -10.89
CA THR A 171 6.33 -15.92 -11.79
C THR A 171 4.83 -15.67 -11.65
N VAL A 172 4.41 -14.98 -10.58
CA VAL A 172 3.00 -14.69 -10.30
C VAL A 172 2.52 -13.58 -11.24
N GLN A 173 1.38 -13.80 -11.89
CA GLN A 173 0.82 -12.81 -12.81
C GLN A 173 0.52 -11.50 -12.07
N GLY A 174 0.98 -10.38 -12.62
CA GLY A 174 0.81 -9.03 -12.06
C GLY A 174 1.96 -8.56 -11.19
N ALA A 175 2.95 -9.41 -10.86
CA ALA A 175 4.14 -9.00 -10.15
C ALA A 175 5.02 -8.08 -11.02
N GLN A 176 5.27 -6.87 -10.53
CA GLN A 176 6.17 -5.89 -11.14
C GLN A 176 7.19 -5.41 -10.12
N ASP A 177 8.35 -4.97 -10.63
CA ASP A 177 9.43 -4.37 -9.84
C ASP A 177 9.81 -5.19 -8.60
N VAL A 178 9.80 -6.53 -8.71
CA VAL A 178 10.10 -7.43 -7.58
C VAL A 178 11.55 -7.24 -7.16
N GLN A 179 11.78 -6.89 -5.90
CA GLN A 179 13.11 -6.65 -5.35
C GLN A 179 13.18 -7.14 -3.90
N ARG A 180 14.26 -7.83 -3.54
CA ARG A 180 14.54 -8.19 -2.14
C ARG A 180 15.47 -7.19 -1.49
N ASP A 181 15.31 -6.99 -0.19
CA ASP A 181 16.27 -6.20 0.59
C ASP A 181 17.66 -6.87 0.55
N GLN A 182 18.68 -6.06 0.27
CA GLN A 182 20.07 -6.50 0.28
C GLN A 182 20.63 -6.38 1.69
N ILE A 183 20.76 -7.52 2.40
CA ILE A 183 21.28 -7.55 3.77
C ILE A 183 22.80 -7.73 3.87
N GLY A 184 23.45 -8.26 2.83
CA GLY A 184 24.89 -8.53 2.80
C GLY A 184 25.55 -7.98 1.54
N GLY A 185 26.79 -8.39 1.29
CA GLY A 185 27.54 -8.01 0.08
C GLY A 185 28.37 -6.73 0.23
N THR A 186 28.50 -6.19 1.44
CA THR A 186 29.39 -5.04 1.69
C THR A 186 30.76 -5.54 2.13
N PRO A 187 31.83 -5.27 1.37
CA PRO A 187 33.19 -5.58 1.79
C PRO A 187 33.55 -4.73 3.02
N GLN A 188 34.12 -5.37 4.03
CA GLN A 188 34.55 -4.76 5.28
C GLN A 188 35.99 -5.18 5.55
N LEU A 189 36.81 -4.24 6.00
CA LEU A 189 38.11 -4.54 6.56
C LEU A 189 37.93 -4.81 8.06
N ARG A 190 37.98 -6.09 8.46
CA ARG A 190 37.87 -6.48 9.86
C ARG A 190 39.25 -6.48 10.49
N ILE A 191 39.40 -5.69 11.55
CA ILE A 191 40.62 -5.58 12.34
C ILE A 191 40.36 -6.20 13.71
N THR A 192 40.86 -7.42 13.92
CA THR A 192 40.68 -8.18 15.17
C THR A 192 41.89 -7.99 16.07
N LEU A 193 41.73 -7.18 17.12
CA LEU A 193 42.81 -6.85 18.04
C LEU A 193 43.27 -8.06 18.86
N ASN A 194 44.57 -8.35 18.80
CA ASN A 194 45.19 -9.42 19.58
C ASN A 194 45.60 -8.90 20.96
N ARG A 195 44.79 -9.22 21.98
CA ARG A 195 45.02 -8.74 23.35
C ARG A 195 46.35 -9.21 23.93
N ASP A 196 46.82 -10.40 23.59
CA ASP A 196 48.08 -10.93 24.10
C ASP A 196 49.28 -10.20 23.49
N ALA A 197 49.22 -9.89 22.18
CA ALA A 197 50.25 -9.12 21.51
C ALA A 197 50.29 -7.67 22.04
N ILE A 198 49.14 -7.03 22.18
CA ILE A 198 49.00 -5.68 22.76
C ILE A 198 49.59 -5.61 24.17
N ALA A 199 49.32 -6.62 25.01
CA ALA A 199 49.85 -6.69 26.37
C ALA A 199 51.38 -6.83 26.41
N ARG A 200 52.00 -7.55 25.47
CA ARG A 200 53.48 -7.69 25.40
C ARG A 200 54.18 -6.35 25.20
N TYR A 201 53.55 -5.42 24.49
CA TYR A 201 54.08 -4.08 24.25
C TYR A 201 53.63 -3.04 25.29
N GLY A 202 52.91 -3.45 26.34
CA GLY A 202 52.44 -2.56 27.40
C GLY A 202 51.41 -1.53 26.92
N LEU A 203 50.65 -1.84 25.86
CA LEU A 203 49.62 -0.97 25.29
C LEU A 203 48.23 -1.30 25.87
N ASN A 204 47.32 -0.33 25.84
CA ASN A 204 45.90 -0.62 26.05
C ASN A 204 45.18 -0.81 24.72
N VAL A 205 44.19 -1.70 24.70
CA VAL A 205 43.30 -1.91 23.55
C VAL A 205 42.62 -0.60 23.13
N SER A 206 42.24 0.25 24.09
CA SER A 206 41.65 1.57 23.82
C SER A 206 42.59 2.52 23.08
N ASP A 207 43.90 2.44 23.34
CA ASP A 207 44.88 3.30 22.68
C ASP A 207 45.06 2.89 21.22
N VAL A 208 45.16 1.58 20.96
CA VAL A 208 45.19 1.00 19.61
C VAL A 208 43.94 1.39 18.83
N GLN A 209 42.75 1.17 19.41
CA GLN A 209 41.48 1.47 18.77
C GLN A 209 41.29 2.97 18.50
N ARG A 210 41.70 3.84 19.44
CA ARG A 210 41.63 5.29 19.27
C ARG A 210 42.55 5.75 18.15
N THR A 211 43.80 5.29 18.12
CA THR A 211 44.75 5.65 17.05
C THR A 211 44.21 5.23 15.69
N LEU A 212 43.69 4.00 15.58
CA LEU A 212 43.06 3.50 14.35
C LEU A 212 41.85 4.35 13.92
N SER A 213 40.96 4.67 14.87
CA SER A 213 39.76 5.47 14.62
C SER A 213 40.10 6.88 14.12
N VAL A 214 41.08 7.55 14.75
CA VAL A 214 41.50 8.90 14.36
C VAL A 214 42.24 8.87 13.02
N ALA A 215 43.14 7.91 12.84
CA ALA A 215 43.97 7.83 11.65
C ALA A 215 43.17 7.50 10.39
N VAL A 216 42.26 6.52 10.45
CA VAL A 216 41.49 6.04 9.29
C VAL A 216 40.14 6.75 9.18
N GLY A 217 39.38 6.82 10.27
CA GLY A 217 38.04 7.42 10.31
C GLY A 217 38.04 8.94 10.37
N GLY A 218 39.07 9.52 11.00
CA GLY A 218 39.15 10.94 11.33
C GLY A 218 38.67 11.21 12.75
N GLY A 219 39.46 11.96 13.52
CA GLY A 219 39.10 12.43 14.86
C GLY A 219 38.77 13.92 14.86
N GLU A 220 37.75 14.32 15.61
CA GLU A 220 37.46 15.73 15.85
C GLU A 220 38.52 16.31 16.81
N ALA A 221 39.27 17.31 16.35
CA ALA A 221 40.30 17.99 17.13
C ALA A 221 39.79 19.30 17.77
N GLY A 222 38.65 19.81 17.32
CA GLY A 222 38.01 21.01 17.84
C GLY A 222 37.06 21.64 16.82
N GLN A 223 36.61 22.86 17.10
CA GLN A 223 35.71 23.61 16.22
C GLN A 223 36.25 25.01 15.94
N VAL A 224 36.11 25.47 14.70
CA VAL A 224 36.30 26.87 14.30
C VAL A 224 34.95 27.58 14.30
N PHE A 225 34.90 28.76 14.93
CA PHE A 225 33.71 29.59 14.98
C PHE A 225 33.87 30.80 14.06
N GLU A 226 32.96 30.95 13.10
CA GLU A 226 32.86 32.12 12.24
C GLU A 226 31.50 32.80 12.44
N GLY A 227 31.45 33.70 13.42
CA GLY A 227 30.21 34.33 13.87
C GLY A 227 29.28 33.29 14.49
N ILE A 228 28.15 33.02 13.82
CA ILE A 228 27.20 31.97 14.22
C ILE A 228 27.47 30.61 13.58
N ARG A 229 28.35 30.53 12.58
CA ARG A 229 28.71 29.28 11.90
C ARG A 229 29.77 28.53 12.70
N ARG A 230 29.64 27.20 12.74
CA ARG A 230 30.58 26.31 13.43
C ARG A 230 31.07 25.27 12.44
N PHE A 231 32.37 25.05 12.42
CA PHE A 231 33.02 24.08 11.53
C PHE A 231 33.89 23.15 12.36
N ASP A 232 33.68 21.84 12.24
CA ASP A 232 34.52 20.85 12.91
C ASP A 232 35.89 20.77 12.24
N ILE A 233 36.93 20.66 13.06
CA ILE A 233 38.31 20.40 12.61
C ILE A 233 38.54 18.90 12.75
N TYR A 234 38.74 18.22 11.63
CA TYR A 234 39.08 16.80 11.61
C TYR A 234 40.58 16.58 11.40
N VAL A 235 41.16 15.68 12.18
CA VAL A 235 42.51 15.15 11.98
C VAL A 235 42.38 13.73 11.47
N ARG A 236 42.92 13.47 10.28
CA ARG A 236 42.90 12.16 9.61
C ARG A 236 44.16 11.99 8.81
N LEU A 237 44.61 10.76 8.60
CA LEU A 237 45.71 10.48 7.68
C LEU A 237 45.30 10.81 6.23
N GLU A 238 46.31 11.18 5.44
CA GLU A 238 46.17 11.33 3.99
C GLU A 238 45.63 10.02 3.39
N GLU A 239 44.84 10.13 2.32
CA GLU A 239 44.21 8.97 1.68
C GLU A 239 45.22 7.88 1.28
N SER A 240 46.39 8.26 0.78
CA SER A 240 47.49 7.36 0.42
C SER A 240 47.97 6.48 1.58
N ALA A 241 47.80 6.92 2.82
CA ALA A 241 48.19 6.20 4.04
C ALA A 241 47.05 5.36 4.64
N ARG A 242 45.88 5.26 3.98
CA ARG A 242 44.71 4.52 4.47
C ARG A 242 43.83 3.92 3.36
N ASN A 243 44.34 3.82 2.14
CA ASN A 243 43.59 3.38 0.97
C ASN A 243 43.56 1.86 0.77
N ARG A 244 44.42 1.10 1.47
CA ARG A 244 44.56 -0.35 1.31
C ARG A 244 44.82 -1.03 2.65
N ALA A 245 44.42 -2.29 2.76
CA ALA A 245 44.59 -3.12 3.95
C ALA A 245 46.05 -3.25 4.40
N ASP A 246 46.98 -3.46 3.46
CA ASP A 246 48.41 -3.58 3.74
C ASP A 246 49.02 -2.30 4.29
N VAL A 247 48.58 -1.14 3.78
CA VAL A 247 49.02 0.17 4.28
C VAL A 247 48.49 0.42 5.69
N ILE A 248 47.24 0.03 5.96
CA ILE A 248 46.64 0.14 7.31
C ILE A 248 47.37 -0.79 8.29
N GLY A 249 47.81 -1.97 7.86
CA GLY A 249 48.61 -2.88 8.70
C GLY A 249 49.96 -2.29 9.13
N GLN A 250 50.55 -1.43 8.32
CA GLN A 250 51.81 -0.74 8.63
C GLN A 250 51.62 0.50 9.53
N LEU A 251 50.39 0.80 9.94
CA LEU A 251 50.10 1.95 10.79
C LEU A 251 50.83 1.84 12.12
N ILE A 252 51.64 2.86 12.44
CA ILE A 252 52.49 2.86 13.61
C ILE A 252 51.71 3.27 14.86
N ILE A 253 51.81 2.45 15.89
CA ILE A 253 51.28 2.69 17.23
C ILE A 253 52.45 2.82 18.19
N GLU A 254 52.47 3.93 18.93
CA GLU A 254 53.52 4.22 19.90
C GLU A 254 53.07 3.82 21.31
N ASN A 255 53.92 3.11 22.05
CA ASN A 255 53.67 2.81 23.46
C ASN A 255 54.25 3.88 24.39
N ALA A 256 53.93 3.79 25.68
CA ALA A 256 54.42 4.74 26.69
C ALA A 256 55.95 4.80 26.81
N SER A 257 56.67 3.80 26.29
CA SER A 257 58.14 3.74 26.24
C SER A 257 58.74 4.30 24.95
N GLY A 258 57.92 4.83 24.03
CA GLY A 258 58.35 5.37 22.74
C GLY A 258 58.66 4.32 21.67
N GLN A 259 58.32 3.04 21.91
CA GLN A 259 58.47 1.99 20.91
C GLN A 259 57.39 2.15 19.84
N ARG A 260 57.79 2.04 18.57
CA ARG A 260 56.93 2.15 17.40
C ARG A 260 56.62 0.76 16.88
N ILE A 261 55.36 0.35 16.97
CA ILE A 261 54.90 -0.99 16.63
C ILE A 261 53.88 -0.89 15.48
N PRO A 262 54.04 -1.62 14.37
CA PRO A 262 53.04 -1.63 13.31
C PRO A 262 51.77 -2.36 13.76
N LEU A 263 50.61 -1.97 13.22
CA LEU A 263 49.31 -2.52 13.59
C LEU A 263 49.21 -4.03 13.33
N GLU A 264 49.87 -4.54 12.29
CA GLU A 264 49.89 -5.97 11.94
C GLU A 264 50.48 -6.87 13.04
N GLU A 265 51.35 -6.34 13.91
CA GLU A 265 51.88 -7.07 15.07
C GLU A 265 50.88 -7.10 16.23
N LEU A 266 49.86 -6.25 16.20
CA LEU A 266 48.89 -6.03 17.27
C LEU A 266 47.48 -6.52 16.92
N ALA A 267 47.19 -6.77 15.66
CA ALA A 267 45.87 -7.12 15.16
C ALA A 267 45.93 -7.97 13.89
N ASP A 268 44.95 -8.85 13.74
CA ASP A 268 44.71 -9.56 12.48
C ASP A 268 43.79 -8.71 11.58
N ILE A 269 44.15 -8.61 10.30
CA ILE A 269 43.49 -7.72 9.33
C ILE A 269 43.03 -8.56 8.15
N GLU A 270 41.71 -8.72 8.01
CA GLU A 270 41.10 -9.53 6.95
C GLU A 270 40.00 -8.75 6.22
N GLU A 271 39.88 -8.98 4.91
CA GLU A 271 38.73 -8.53 4.13
C GLU A 271 37.61 -9.56 4.22
N VAL A 272 36.46 -9.15 4.75
CA VAL A 272 35.29 -10.01 4.91
C VAL A 272 34.08 -9.36 4.27
N VAL A 273 33.15 -10.17 3.78
CA VAL A 273 31.84 -9.68 3.35
C VAL A 273 30.92 -9.70 4.55
N GLY A 274 30.54 -8.52 5.03
CA GLY A 274 29.68 -8.36 6.20
C GLY A 274 28.23 -8.03 5.85
N PRO A 275 27.33 -8.08 6.84
CA PRO A 275 25.99 -7.54 6.69
C PRO A 275 26.06 -6.02 6.51
N ARG A 276 25.32 -5.49 5.54
CA ARG A 276 25.15 -4.06 5.29
C ARG A 276 24.19 -3.42 6.29
N GLN A 277 23.07 -4.11 6.54
CA GLN A 277 21.99 -3.63 7.39
C GLN A 277 21.29 -4.82 8.03
N ILE A 278 20.86 -4.65 9.28
CA ILE A 278 20.05 -5.63 9.99
C ILE A 278 18.74 -4.97 10.38
N THR A 279 17.68 -5.29 9.63
CA THR A 279 16.30 -4.85 9.88
C THR A 279 15.66 -5.69 10.96
N ARG A 280 14.88 -5.04 11.83
CA ARG A 280 14.14 -5.69 12.91
C ARG A 280 12.76 -5.10 13.08
N GLU A 281 11.77 -5.94 13.29
CA GLU A 281 10.41 -5.58 13.68
C GLU A 281 10.07 -6.37 14.95
N ASN A 282 9.61 -5.70 16.01
CA ASN A 282 9.32 -6.33 17.31
C ASN A 282 10.47 -7.21 17.84
N ASN A 283 11.72 -6.73 17.69
CA ASN A 283 12.95 -7.41 18.10
C ASN A 283 13.29 -8.72 17.33
N GLN A 284 12.57 -9.04 16.26
CA GLN A 284 12.87 -10.16 15.37
C GLN A 284 13.50 -9.65 14.07
N ARG A 285 14.51 -10.36 13.56
CA ARG A 285 15.12 -10.02 12.27
C ARG A 285 14.20 -10.47 11.15
N PHE A 286 14.16 -9.68 10.08
CA PHE A 286 13.40 -10.02 8.89
C PHE A 286 14.03 -9.44 7.63
N ILE A 287 13.73 -10.06 6.48
CA ILE A 287 14.04 -9.54 5.15
C ILE A 287 12.72 -9.27 4.43
N THR A 288 12.65 -8.13 3.73
CA THR A 288 11.51 -7.79 2.90
C THR A 288 11.75 -8.21 1.46
N ILE A 289 10.75 -8.84 0.84
CA ILE A 289 10.66 -8.99 -0.62
C ILE A 289 9.54 -8.07 -1.08
N GLN A 290 9.91 -7.00 -1.75
CA GLN A 290 9.05 -5.93 -2.21
C GLN A 290 8.53 -6.23 -3.62
N THR A 291 7.29 -5.85 -3.90
CA THR A 291 6.69 -5.96 -5.24
C THR A 291 5.56 -4.95 -5.41
N ASN A 292 5.40 -4.45 -6.63
CA ASN A 292 4.24 -3.68 -7.05
C ASN A 292 3.31 -4.59 -7.85
N VAL A 293 1.98 -4.45 -7.68
CA VAL A 293 1.00 -5.30 -8.39
C VAL A 293 0.35 -4.51 -9.51
N ARG A 294 0.60 -4.83 -10.78
CA ARG A 294 -0.04 -4.15 -11.93
C ARG A 294 -1.03 -5.07 -12.63
N ASP A 295 -2.05 -4.46 -13.25
CA ASP A 295 -3.11 -5.14 -14.00
C ASP A 295 -3.86 -6.24 -13.23
N ARG A 296 -3.85 -6.15 -11.89
CA ARG A 296 -4.40 -7.17 -10.99
C ARG A 296 -4.70 -6.57 -9.61
N ASP A 297 -5.66 -7.16 -8.90
CA ASP A 297 -5.98 -6.77 -7.53
C ASP A 297 -5.02 -7.38 -6.51
N ILE A 298 -4.75 -6.63 -5.44
CA ILE A 298 -3.82 -7.00 -4.37
C ILE A 298 -4.29 -8.27 -3.64
N GLY A 299 -5.60 -8.39 -3.35
CA GLY A 299 -6.13 -9.53 -2.59
C GLY A 299 -5.92 -10.86 -3.30
N SER A 300 -6.27 -10.95 -4.58
CA SER A 300 -6.10 -12.16 -5.38
C SER A 300 -4.63 -12.46 -5.69
N PHE A 301 -3.81 -11.42 -5.89
CA PHE A 301 -2.37 -11.57 -6.05
C PHE A 301 -1.73 -12.23 -4.84
N VAL A 302 -2.01 -11.73 -3.63
CA VAL A 302 -1.46 -12.27 -2.38
C VAL A 302 -1.91 -13.71 -2.17
N ALA A 303 -3.17 -14.05 -2.46
CA ALA A 303 -3.66 -15.43 -2.32
C ALA A 303 -2.96 -16.42 -3.26
N GLU A 304 -2.70 -16.03 -4.51
CA GLU A 304 -1.95 -16.86 -5.46
C GLU A 304 -0.46 -16.97 -5.07
N ALA A 305 0.15 -15.84 -4.70
CA ALA A 305 1.55 -15.81 -4.28
C ALA A 305 1.78 -16.66 -3.02
N ASP A 306 0.89 -16.59 -2.03
CA ASP A 306 0.98 -17.39 -0.81
C ASP A 306 0.88 -18.90 -1.11
N ALA A 307 -0.04 -19.29 -2.00
CA ALA A 307 -0.16 -20.68 -2.45
C ALA A 307 1.07 -21.14 -3.23
N ALA A 308 1.63 -20.30 -4.10
CA ALA A 308 2.83 -20.61 -4.88
C ALA A 308 4.08 -20.74 -3.98
N ILE A 309 4.24 -19.84 -3.01
CA ILE A 309 5.34 -19.86 -2.04
C ILE A 309 5.24 -21.13 -1.18
N ALA A 310 4.06 -21.44 -0.65
CA ALA A 310 3.86 -22.64 0.16
C ALA A 310 4.13 -23.94 -0.60
N ALA A 311 3.94 -23.96 -1.92
CA ALA A 311 4.21 -25.12 -2.76
C ALA A 311 5.69 -25.29 -3.14
N GLN A 312 6.44 -24.19 -3.27
CA GLN A 312 7.79 -24.20 -3.85
C GLN A 312 8.91 -23.91 -2.84
N VAL A 313 8.61 -23.27 -1.70
CA VAL A 313 9.60 -22.85 -0.71
C VAL A 313 9.30 -23.50 0.64
N ASP A 314 10.17 -24.42 1.05
CA ASP A 314 10.13 -24.98 2.39
C ASP A 314 10.84 -24.06 3.39
N LEU A 315 10.12 -23.63 4.43
CA LEU A 315 10.61 -22.73 5.48
C LEU A 315 11.03 -23.54 6.72
N PRO A 316 12.27 -23.36 7.22
CA PRO A 316 12.71 -24.04 8.44
C PRO A 316 11.86 -23.66 9.66
N PRO A 317 11.83 -24.49 10.73
CA PRO A 317 11.13 -24.16 11.96
C PRO A 317 11.60 -22.82 12.54
N GLY A 318 10.64 -21.98 12.96
CA GLY A 318 10.92 -20.63 13.47
C GLY A 318 10.95 -19.54 12.40
N TYR A 319 10.91 -19.90 11.11
CA TYR A 319 10.77 -18.96 10.01
C TYR A 319 9.31 -18.87 9.59
N PHE A 320 8.85 -17.65 9.34
CA PHE A 320 7.49 -17.42 8.88
C PHE A 320 7.41 -16.20 7.98
N LEU A 321 6.43 -16.23 7.07
CA LEU A 321 6.15 -15.14 6.16
C LEU A 321 4.95 -14.34 6.66
N LYS A 322 5.04 -13.02 6.60
CA LYS A 322 3.92 -12.11 6.82
C LYS A 322 3.86 -11.08 5.69
N TRP A 323 2.69 -10.92 5.09
CA TRP A 323 2.45 -9.84 4.12
C TRP A 323 2.26 -8.50 4.85
N GLY A 324 3.03 -7.51 4.42
CA GLY A 324 2.94 -6.09 4.81
C GLY A 324 2.50 -5.23 3.64
N GLY A 325 2.69 -3.91 3.77
CA GLY A 325 2.25 -2.94 2.76
C GLY A 325 0.73 -2.70 2.80
N GLN A 326 0.16 -2.34 1.67
CA GLN A 326 -1.26 -2.00 1.54
C GLN A 326 -2.19 -3.18 1.89
N PHE A 327 -1.75 -4.43 1.71
CA PHE A 327 -2.53 -5.61 2.11
C PHE A 327 -2.74 -5.70 3.62
N GLU A 328 -1.76 -5.30 4.43
CA GLU A 328 -1.92 -5.26 5.89
C GLU A 328 -2.98 -4.22 6.29
N LEU A 329 -2.95 -3.04 5.67
CA LEU A 329 -3.94 -1.99 5.87
C LEU A 329 -5.34 -2.43 5.42
N GLN A 330 -5.43 -3.10 4.27
CA GLN A 330 -6.66 -3.70 3.75
C GLN A 330 -7.25 -4.71 4.73
N GLN A 331 -6.44 -5.62 5.26
CA GLN A 331 -6.89 -6.62 6.23
C GLN A 331 -7.38 -5.98 7.53
N GLN A 332 -6.69 -4.95 8.01
CA GLN A 332 -7.14 -4.18 9.18
C GLN A 332 -8.48 -3.48 8.92
N ALA A 333 -8.63 -2.84 7.77
CA ALA A 333 -9.88 -2.20 7.35
C ALA A 333 -11.03 -3.21 7.23
N ASN A 334 -10.80 -4.35 6.58
CA ASN A 334 -11.79 -5.41 6.43
C ASN A 334 -12.24 -5.98 7.78
N LYS A 335 -11.31 -6.25 8.71
CA LYS A 335 -11.64 -6.67 10.08
C LYS A 335 -12.51 -5.63 10.80
N ARG A 336 -12.21 -4.34 10.62
CA ARG A 336 -13.00 -3.26 11.21
C ARG A 336 -14.39 -3.16 10.59
N LEU A 337 -14.50 -3.24 9.26
CA LEU A 337 -15.78 -3.21 8.54
C LEU A 337 -16.67 -4.41 8.90
N MET A 338 -16.09 -5.59 9.10
CA MET A 338 -16.80 -6.78 9.55
C MET A 338 -17.50 -6.58 10.91
N ILE A 339 -17.02 -5.64 11.74
CA ILE A 339 -17.64 -5.28 13.02
C ILE A 339 -18.58 -4.07 12.85
N VAL A 340 -18.13 -3.04 12.15
CA VAL A 340 -18.88 -1.77 12.01
C VAL A 340 -20.16 -1.95 11.20
N VAL A 341 -20.13 -2.70 10.09
CA VAL A 341 -21.30 -2.89 9.23
C VAL A 341 -22.46 -3.56 10.00
N PRO A 342 -22.29 -4.69 10.70
CA PRO A 342 -23.37 -5.27 11.50
C PRO A 342 -23.91 -4.34 12.59
N ILE A 343 -23.04 -3.58 13.27
CA ILE A 343 -23.47 -2.62 14.29
C ILE A 343 -24.34 -1.52 13.67
N THR A 344 -23.91 -0.95 12.54
CA THR A 344 -24.68 0.06 11.82
C THR A 344 -26.02 -0.49 11.34
N LEU A 345 -26.05 -1.70 10.77
CA LEU A 345 -27.29 -2.35 10.35
C LEU A 345 -28.23 -2.62 11.54
N ALA A 346 -27.70 -2.99 12.70
CA ALA A 346 -28.48 -3.19 13.91
C ALA A 346 -29.06 -1.86 14.44
N LEU A 347 -28.29 -0.77 14.43
CA LEU A 347 -28.76 0.57 14.82
C LEU A 347 -29.82 1.11 13.86
N VAL A 348 -29.61 0.95 12.55
CA VAL A 348 -30.58 1.30 11.52
C VAL A 348 -31.87 0.52 11.71
N PHE A 349 -31.77 -0.80 11.92
CA PHE A 349 -32.90 -1.65 12.21
C PHE A 349 -33.63 -1.21 13.48
N LEU A 350 -32.90 -0.87 14.55
CA LEU A 350 -33.47 -0.35 15.78
C LEU A 350 -34.22 0.97 15.54
N MET A 351 -33.67 1.89 14.75
CA MET A 351 -34.34 3.14 14.39
C MET A 351 -35.62 2.89 13.59
N LEU A 352 -35.59 1.98 12.61
CA LEU A 352 -36.78 1.58 11.86
C LEU A 352 -37.82 0.93 12.77
N PHE A 353 -37.38 0.05 13.68
CA PHE A 353 -38.24 -0.59 14.66
C PHE A 353 -38.89 0.43 15.60
N VAL A 354 -38.15 1.41 16.11
CA VAL A 354 -38.70 2.48 16.97
C VAL A 354 -39.72 3.33 16.19
N ASN A 355 -39.45 3.64 14.93
CA ASN A 355 -40.34 4.47 14.11
C ASN A 355 -41.65 3.76 13.75
N PHE A 356 -41.61 2.48 13.37
CA PHE A 356 -42.81 1.73 13.00
C PHE A 356 -43.46 0.96 14.14
N ARG A 357 -42.74 0.75 15.24
CA ARG A 357 -43.09 -0.17 16.35
C ARG A 357 -43.50 -1.57 15.86
N SER A 358 -43.05 -1.97 14.66
CA SER A 358 -43.40 -3.22 13.98
C SER A 358 -42.15 -3.87 13.43
N LEU A 359 -41.90 -5.10 13.89
CA LEU A 359 -40.77 -5.92 13.47
C LEU A 359 -40.85 -6.28 11.98
N ARG A 360 -42.08 -6.51 11.49
CA ARG A 360 -42.30 -6.93 10.10
C ARG A 360 -42.02 -5.79 9.12
N ASN A 361 -42.49 -4.59 9.43
CA ASN A 361 -42.21 -3.40 8.61
C ASN A 361 -40.71 -3.07 8.59
N ALA A 362 -40.02 -3.17 9.72
CA ALA A 362 -38.58 -2.95 9.79
C ALA A 362 -37.79 -3.98 8.93
N LEU A 363 -38.13 -5.27 9.03
CA LEU A 363 -37.49 -6.32 8.20
C LEU A 363 -37.80 -6.16 6.71
N LEU A 364 -39.02 -5.77 6.36
CA LEU A 364 -39.40 -5.52 4.96
C LEU A 364 -38.54 -4.41 4.34
N ILE A 365 -38.30 -3.32 5.07
CA ILE A 365 -37.45 -2.22 4.61
C ILE A 365 -35.98 -2.66 4.54
N MET A 366 -35.49 -3.43 5.50
CA MET A 366 -34.12 -3.96 5.49
C MET A 366 -33.83 -4.85 4.29
N LEU A 367 -34.85 -5.47 3.69
CA LEU A 367 -34.68 -6.27 2.48
C LEU A 367 -34.22 -5.44 1.25
N ASN A 368 -34.37 -4.11 1.28
CA ASN A 368 -33.81 -3.24 0.25
C ASN A 368 -32.27 -3.27 0.21
N ILE A 369 -31.60 -3.58 1.34
CA ILE A 369 -30.14 -3.53 1.43
C ILE A 369 -29.47 -4.55 0.50
N PRO A 370 -29.79 -5.87 0.58
CA PRO A 370 -29.26 -6.84 -0.38
C PRO A 370 -29.57 -6.49 -1.84
N LEU A 371 -30.74 -5.92 -2.11
CA LEU A 371 -31.17 -5.57 -3.46
C LEU A 371 -30.35 -4.41 -4.04
N ALA A 372 -30.06 -3.40 -3.23
CA ALA A 372 -29.20 -2.27 -3.60
C ALA A 372 -27.72 -2.70 -3.75
N LEU A 373 -27.25 -3.60 -2.89
CA LEU A 373 -25.87 -4.12 -2.92
C LEU A 373 -25.53 -4.73 -4.29
N VAL A 374 -26.44 -5.49 -4.89
CA VAL A 374 -26.19 -6.13 -6.19
C VAL A 374 -25.87 -5.10 -7.27
N GLY A 375 -26.63 -4.01 -7.37
CA GLY A 375 -26.39 -2.98 -8.39
C GLY A 375 -25.03 -2.31 -8.24
N GLY A 376 -24.59 -2.07 -7.00
CA GLY A 376 -23.27 -1.52 -6.74
C GLY A 376 -22.15 -2.49 -7.13
N ILE A 377 -22.28 -3.77 -6.77
CA ILE A 377 -21.29 -4.81 -7.11
C ILE A 377 -21.19 -4.99 -8.63
N VAL A 378 -22.33 -5.08 -9.32
CA VAL A 378 -22.36 -5.24 -10.78
C VAL A 378 -21.79 -4.01 -11.46
N ALA A 379 -22.06 -2.80 -10.96
CA ALA A 379 -21.51 -1.58 -11.53
C ALA A 379 -19.99 -1.49 -11.39
N LEU A 380 -19.43 -1.87 -10.22
CA LEU A 380 -17.99 -1.96 -10.05
C LEU A 380 -17.36 -2.98 -10.99
N TRP A 381 -17.98 -4.15 -11.13
CA TRP A 381 -17.48 -5.20 -12.02
C TRP A 381 -17.50 -4.74 -13.50
N LEU A 382 -18.58 -4.09 -13.95
CA LEU A 382 -18.70 -3.55 -15.30
C LEU A 382 -17.73 -2.40 -15.56
N SER A 383 -17.42 -1.60 -14.54
CA SER A 383 -16.45 -0.51 -14.65
C SER A 383 -15.00 -0.95 -14.49
N GLY A 384 -14.76 -2.25 -14.25
CA GLY A 384 -13.41 -2.81 -14.03
C GLY A 384 -12.76 -2.35 -12.72
N GLN A 385 -13.54 -1.89 -11.75
CA GLN A 385 -13.04 -1.38 -10.46
C GLN A 385 -13.08 -2.46 -9.38
N SER A 386 -12.09 -2.44 -8.49
CA SER A 386 -12.01 -3.34 -7.33
C SER A 386 -12.88 -2.86 -6.16
N LEU A 387 -13.19 -3.78 -5.25
CA LEU A 387 -13.74 -3.45 -3.94
C LEU A 387 -12.68 -2.81 -3.07
N SER A 388 -12.84 -1.51 -2.81
CA SER A 388 -11.96 -0.68 -1.99
C SER A 388 -12.69 -0.02 -0.81
N VAL A 389 -11.93 0.64 0.08
CA VAL A 389 -12.53 1.40 1.20
C VAL A 389 -13.47 2.52 0.69
N PRO A 390 -13.11 3.34 -0.33
CA PRO A 390 -14.04 4.32 -0.90
C PRO A 390 -15.32 3.69 -1.47
N ALA A 391 -15.22 2.55 -2.17
CA ALA A 391 -16.38 1.82 -2.66
C ALA A 391 -17.29 1.35 -1.50
N SER A 392 -16.69 0.89 -0.40
CA SER A 392 -17.41 0.48 0.82
C SER A 392 -18.18 1.65 1.46
N VAL A 393 -17.60 2.85 1.48
CA VAL A 393 -18.31 4.08 1.89
C VAL A 393 -19.48 4.39 0.96
N GLY A 394 -19.29 4.18 -0.36
CA GLY A 394 -20.38 4.25 -1.35
C GLY A 394 -21.54 3.31 -1.04
N PHE A 395 -21.27 2.07 -0.64
CA PHE A 395 -22.32 1.13 -0.23
C PHE A 395 -23.08 1.60 1.02
N ILE A 396 -22.37 2.14 2.01
CA ILE A 396 -23.01 2.69 3.22
C ILE A 396 -23.94 3.86 2.87
N ALA A 397 -23.50 4.77 2.01
CA ALA A 397 -24.32 5.88 1.52
C ALA A 397 -25.54 5.38 0.74
N LEU A 398 -25.33 4.40 -0.15
CA LEU A 398 -26.39 3.74 -0.91
C LEU A 398 -27.44 3.10 0.00
N PHE A 399 -27.03 2.43 1.08
CA PHE A 399 -27.96 1.83 2.04
C PHE A 399 -28.86 2.89 2.66
N GLY A 400 -28.31 4.04 3.07
CA GLY A 400 -29.11 5.16 3.59
C GLY A 400 -30.21 5.59 2.63
N ILE A 401 -29.88 5.82 1.36
CA ILE A 401 -30.84 6.26 0.33
C ILE A 401 -31.87 5.16 0.02
N ALA A 402 -31.44 3.91 -0.10
CA ALA A 402 -32.33 2.78 -0.37
C ALA A 402 -33.32 2.53 0.77
N LEU A 403 -32.88 2.71 2.01
CA LEU A 403 -33.72 2.59 3.20
C LEU A 403 -34.69 3.76 3.34
N GLU A 404 -34.27 4.99 3.03
CA GLU A 404 -35.16 6.16 3.02
C GLU A 404 -36.32 5.97 2.03
N ASN A 405 -36.03 5.53 0.80
CA ASN A 405 -37.05 5.25 -0.20
C ASN A 405 -38.01 4.11 0.25
N GLY A 406 -37.47 3.06 0.88
CA GLY A 406 -38.28 1.97 1.45
C GLY A 406 -39.17 2.44 2.60
N LEU A 407 -38.63 3.23 3.53
CA LEU A 407 -39.30 3.83 4.67
C LEU A 407 -40.52 4.66 4.22
N VAL A 408 -40.33 5.56 3.26
CA VAL A 408 -41.39 6.44 2.78
C VAL A 408 -42.50 5.65 2.05
N LEU A 409 -42.13 4.61 1.29
CA LEU A 409 -43.10 3.75 0.60
C LEU A 409 -43.93 2.91 1.57
N VAL A 410 -43.29 2.27 2.55
CA VAL A 410 -43.96 1.44 3.57
C VAL A 410 -44.85 2.29 4.49
N SER A 411 -44.41 3.49 4.87
CA SER A 411 -45.25 4.44 5.63
C SER A 411 -46.54 4.77 4.89
N TYR A 412 -46.48 5.03 3.58
CA TYR A 412 -47.67 5.32 2.78
C TYR A 412 -48.55 4.09 2.55
N LEU A 413 -47.95 2.90 2.40
CA LEU A 413 -48.69 1.63 2.35
C LEU A 413 -49.48 1.40 3.65
N ASN A 414 -48.86 1.63 4.80
CA ASN A 414 -49.50 1.50 6.10
C ASN A 414 -50.68 2.47 6.25
N GLU A 415 -50.53 3.71 5.78
CA GLU A 415 -51.60 4.73 5.78
C GLU A 415 -52.81 4.28 4.94
N LEU A 416 -52.58 3.85 3.69
CA LEU A 416 -53.67 3.37 2.82
C LEU A 416 -54.40 2.14 3.38
N VAL A 417 -53.68 1.22 4.02
CA VAL A 417 -54.31 0.05 4.67
C VAL A 417 -55.10 0.47 5.91
N LYS A 418 -54.60 1.44 6.70
CA LYS A 418 -55.34 2.01 7.84
C LYS A 418 -56.64 2.69 7.40
N ASP A 419 -56.64 3.32 6.22
CA ASP A 419 -57.83 3.93 5.60
C ASP A 419 -58.83 2.90 5.05
N GLY A 420 -58.61 1.60 5.29
CA GLY A 420 -59.53 0.51 4.93
C GLY A 420 -59.35 -0.03 3.51
N MET A 421 -58.30 0.38 2.79
CA MET A 421 -58.01 -0.13 1.45
C MET A 421 -57.50 -1.57 1.50
N SER A 422 -57.91 -2.39 0.52
CA SER A 422 -57.35 -3.73 0.39
C SER A 422 -55.83 -3.67 0.12
N ILE A 423 -55.07 -4.63 0.67
CA ILE A 423 -53.60 -4.65 0.56
C ILE A 423 -53.14 -4.61 -0.91
N ALA A 424 -53.84 -5.32 -1.80
CA ALA A 424 -53.50 -5.34 -3.22
C ALA A 424 -53.70 -3.97 -3.89
N GLU A 425 -54.81 -3.30 -3.60
CA GLU A 425 -55.11 -1.97 -4.14
C GLU A 425 -54.18 -0.90 -3.53
N ALA A 426 -53.92 -0.99 -2.22
CA ALA A 426 -52.96 -0.14 -1.53
C ALA A 426 -51.54 -0.29 -2.12
N SER A 427 -51.13 -1.51 -2.46
CA SER A 427 -49.82 -1.80 -3.06
C SER A 427 -49.63 -1.11 -4.41
N VAL A 428 -50.63 -1.19 -5.29
CA VAL A 428 -50.59 -0.53 -6.60
C VAL A 428 -50.65 0.98 -6.44
N ARG A 429 -51.58 1.48 -5.62
CA ARG A 429 -51.78 2.92 -5.43
C ARG A 429 -50.56 3.58 -4.79
N ALA A 430 -49.94 2.95 -3.79
CA ALA A 430 -48.73 3.45 -3.17
C ALA A 430 -47.55 3.49 -4.14
N ALA A 431 -47.34 2.42 -4.92
CA ALA A 431 -46.29 2.37 -5.92
C ALA A 431 -46.46 3.48 -6.97
N CYS A 432 -47.68 3.68 -7.50
CA CYS A 432 -47.98 4.74 -8.47
C CYS A 432 -47.83 6.14 -7.89
N ALA A 433 -48.30 6.39 -6.66
CA ALA A 433 -48.22 7.70 -6.03
C ALA A 433 -46.77 8.09 -5.68
N ARG A 434 -45.96 7.11 -5.26
CA ARG A 434 -44.57 7.34 -4.86
C ARG A 434 -43.58 7.27 -6.02
N LEU A 435 -43.96 6.71 -7.17
CA LEU A 435 -43.14 6.62 -8.38
C LEU A 435 -42.41 7.94 -8.70
N ARG A 436 -43.15 9.06 -8.72
CA ARG A 436 -42.57 10.38 -9.04
C ARG A 436 -41.50 10.81 -8.03
N ALA A 437 -41.77 10.63 -6.74
CA ALA A 437 -40.84 11.05 -5.68
C ALA A 437 -39.59 10.18 -5.66
N VAL A 438 -39.73 8.85 -5.76
CA VAL A 438 -38.61 7.90 -5.74
C VAL A 438 -37.74 8.01 -6.99
N ILE A 439 -38.34 8.25 -8.16
CA ILE A 439 -37.56 8.54 -9.38
C ILE A 439 -36.87 9.88 -9.27
N MET A 440 -37.51 10.91 -8.70
CA MET A 440 -36.90 12.22 -8.51
C MET A 440 -35.63 12.11 -7.65
N THR A 441 -35.70 11.43 -6.50
CA THR A 441 -34.52 11.24 -5.63
C THR A 441 -33.43 10.44 -6.31
N ALA A 442 -33.78 9.34 -6.98
CA ALA A 442 -32.81 8.52 -7.70
C ALA A 442 -32.13 9.28 -8.84
N VAL A 443 -32.88 10.02 -9.65
CA VAL A 443 -32.36 10.79 -10.79
C VAL A 443 -31.53 11.98 -10.31
N THR A 444 -31.97 12.73 -9.29
CA THR A 444 -31.18 13.86 -8.79
C THR A 444 -29.86 13.41 -8.19
N THR A 445 -29.85 12.32 -7.41
CA THR A 445 -28.61 11.76 -6.87
C THR A 445 -27.74 11.19 -7.98
N ALA A 446 -28.32 10.42 -8.92
CA ALA A 446 -27.57 9.88 -10.04
C ALA A 446 -26.94 11.00 -10.87
N LEU A 447 -27.69 12.03 -11.27
CA LEU A 447 -27.17 13.18 -12.01
C LEU A 447 -26.14 13.99 -11.22
N GLY A 448 -26.27 14.09 -9.90
CA GLY A 448 -25.30 14.76 -9.04
C GLY A 448 -23.95 14.02 -8.96
N LEU A 449 -23.97 12.69 -8.98
CA LEU A 449 -22.77 11.86 -8.91
C LEU A 449 -22.24 11.43 -10.29
N PHE A 450 -23.05 11.54 -11.34
CA PHE A 450 -22.69 11.12 -12.70
C PHE A 450 -21.40 11.77 -13.21
N PRO A 451 -21.14 13.09 -13.01
CA PRO A 451 -19.90 13.71 -13.46
C PRO A 451 -18.65 13.09 -12.82
N LEU A 452 -18.77 12.59 -11.58
CA LEU A 452 -17.64 11.98 -10.85
C LEU A 452 -17.20 10.65 -11.47
N LEU A 453 -18.08 9.97 -12.22
CA LEU A 453 -17.72 8.73 -12.93
C LEU A 453 -16.73 8.99 -14.08
N PHE A 454 -16.74 10.21 -14.65
CA PHE A 454 -15.92 10.60 -15.79
C PHE A 454 -14.82 11.60 -15.43
N ALA A 455 -14.72 12.01 -14.16
CA ALA A 455 -13.69 12.94 -13.72
C ALA A 455 -12.31 12.34 -13.96
N THR A 456 -11.40 13.04 -14.65
CA THR A 456 -10.05 12.57 -15.02
C THR A 456 -8.91 13.30 -14.29
N GLY A 457 -9.24 14.22 -13.37
CA GLY A 457 -8.24 14.94 -12.60
C GLY A 457 -7.67 14.15 -11.42
N THR A 458 -6.56 14.64 -10.86
CA THR A 458 -5.94 14.13 -9.63
C THR A 458 -6.96 13.95 -8.51
N GLY A 459 -7.01 12.74 -7.93
CA GLY A 459 -7.92 12.40 -6.84
C GLY A 459 -9.30 11.92 -7.29
N SER A 460 -9.57 11.88 -8.59
CA SER A 460 -10.79 11.28 -9.15
C SER A 460 -10.88 9.78 -8.85
N GLU A 461 -9.74 9.12 -8.64
CA GLU A 461 -9.61 7.68 -8.41
C GLU A 461 -10.31 7.25 -7.11
N VAL A 462 -10.38 8.12 -6.10
CA VAL A 462 -11.12 7.85 -4.86
C VAL A 462 -12.62 8.08 -5.02
N GLN A 463 -13.02 9.03 -5.85
CA GLN A 463 -14.42 9.42 -6.01
C GLN A 463 -15.17 8.49 -6.97
N ARG A 464 -14.51 7.98 -8.01
CA ARG A 464 -15.10 7.10 -9.03
C ARG A 464 -15.72 5.82 -8.43
N PRO A 465 -15.06 5.04 -7.56
CA PRO A 465 -15.67 3.84 -6.98
C PRO A 465 -16.84 4.15 -6.08
N LEU A 466 -16.75 5.23 -5.29
CA LEU A 466 -17.86 5.70 -4.46
C LEU A 466 -19.08 6.03 -5.32
N ALA A 467 -18.89 6.84 -6.37
CA ALA A 467 -19.95 7.23 -7.28
C ALA A 467 -20.51 6.04 -8.07
N THR A 468 -19.65 5.13 -8.53
CA THR A 468 -20.02 3.93 -9.30
C THR A 468 -20.98 3.06 -8.50
N VAL A 469 -20.65 2.79 -7.23
CA VAL A 469 -21.50 2.02 -6.32
C VAL A 469 -22.84 2.69 -6.11
N VAL A 470 -22.86 3.99 -5.83
CA VAL A 470 -24.11 4.70 -5.54
C VAL A 470 -25.00 4.76 -6.79
N VAL A 471 -24.47 5.15 -7.94
CA VAL A 471 -25.24 5.26 -9.19
C VAL A 471 -25.75 3.88 -9.63
N GLY A 472 -24.89 2.86 -9.67
CA GLY A 472 -25.28 1.50 -10.05
C GLY A 472 -26.26 0.87 -9.07
N GLY A 473 -26.01 1.07 -7.78
CA GLY A 473 -26.88 0.64 -6.70
C GLY A 473 -28.27 1.26 -6.78
N LEU A 474 -28.36 2.58 -7.02
CA LEU A 474 -29.63 3.31 -7.13
C LEU A 474 -30.51 2.79 -8.25
N VAL A 475 -29.94 2.46 -9.42
CA VAL A 475 -30.70 1.88 -10.54
C VAL A 475 -31.43 0.62 -10.08
N THR A 476 -30.71 -0.31 -9.45
CA THR A 476 -31.31 -1.55 -8.95
C THR A 476 -32.25 -1.32 -7.76
N ALA A 477 -31.85 -0.46 -6.81
CA ALA A 477 -32.62 -0.16 -5.61
C ALA A 477 -33.96 0.49 -5.95
N THR A 478 -34.00 1.44 -6.88
CA THR A 478 -35.23 2.14 -7.28
C THR A 478 -36.21 1.19 -7.98
N ILE A 479 -35.73 0.40 -8.94
CA ILE A 479 -36.57 -0.56 -9.67
C ILE A 479 -37.12 -1.61 -8.71
N LEU A 480 -36.26 -2.17 -7.86
CA LEU A 480 -36.63 -3.25 -6.95
C LEU A 480 -37.45 -2.74 -5.77
N THR A 481 -37.22 -1.55 -5.24
CA THR A 481 -38.05 -0.99 -4.16
C THR A 481 -39.50 -0.82 -4.62
N LEU A 482 -39.73 -0.29 -5.83
CA LEU A 482 -41.09 -0.06 -6.34
C LEU A 482 -41.83 -1.34 -6.77
N LEU A 483 -41.10 -2.43 -7.06
CA LEU A 483 -41.69 -3.70 -7.49
C LEU A 483 -41.78 -4.73 -6.36
N VAL A 484 -40.69 -4.89 -5.60
CA VAL A 484 -40.50 -5.96 -4.62
C VAL A 484 -41.17 -5.62 -3.31
N ILE A 485 -41.06 -4.37 -2.81
CA ILE A 485 -41.68 -3.99 -1.53
C ILE A 485 -43.20 -4.10 -1.58
N PRO A 486 -43.93 -3.54 -2.57
CA PRO A 486 -45.38 -3.71 -2.64
C PRO A 486 -45.80 -5.17 -2.83
N ALA A 487 -45.02 -5.95 -3.59
CA ALA A 487 -45.30 -7.37 -3.77
C ALA A 487 -45.12 -8.18 -2.48
N LEU A 488 -44.13 -7.84 -1.66
CA LEU A 488 -43.85 -8.53 -0.39
C LEU A 488 -44.72 -8.01 0.75
N TYR A 489 -45.23 -6.78 0.66
CA TYR A 489 -45.94 -6.12 1.76
C TYR A 489 -47.11 -6.95 2.29
N HIS A 490 -47.83 -7.70 1.46
CA HIS A 490 -48.93 -8.56 1.93
C HIS A 490 -48.53 -9.67 2.92
N TRP A 491 -47.27 -10.11 2.91
CA TRP A 491 -46.75 -11.08 3.89
C TRP A 491 -46.24 -10.42 5.17
N PHE A 492 -45.94 -9.13 5.12
CA PHE A 492 -45.36 -8.36 6.21
C PHE A 492 -46.35 -7.38 6.85
N ALA A 493 -47.51 -7.15 6.23
CA ALA A 493 -48.57 -6.30 6.75
C ALA A 493 -49.04 -6.81 8.11
N ASP A 494 -49.17 -5.88 9.06
CA ASP A 494 -49.75 -6.19 10.36
C ASP A 494 -51.26 -6.45 10.18
N LYS A 495 -51.77 -7.51 10.83
CA LYS A 495 -53.20 -7.84 10.72
C LYS A 495 -53.99 -6.72 11.42
N PRO A 496 -55.18 -6.35 10.91
CA PRO A 496 -55.94 -5.21 11.44
C PRO A 496 -56.33 -5.29 12.93
N ALA A 497 -56.17 -6.44 13.59
CA ALA A 497 -56.34 -6.60 15.04
C ALA A 497 -55.19 -6.01 15.89
N ASP A 498 -53.98 -5.87 15.35
CA ASP A 498 -52.81 -5.33 16.08
C ASP A 498 -52.69 -3.80 15.98
N MET A 499 -53.46 -3.15 15.09
CA MET A 499 -53.39 -1.69 14.87
C MET A 499 -54.30 -0.88 15.81
N SER A 500 -55.19 -1.51 16.57
CA SER A 500 -56.12 -0.81 17.49
C SER A 500 -55.55 -0.50 18.87
N GLU A 501 -54.38 -1.03 19.23
CA GLU A 501 -53.75 -0.78 20.54
C GLU A 501 -52.62 0.28 20.51
N SER A 502 -52.26 0.82 19.34
CA SER A 502 -51.15 1.78 19.22
C SER A 502 -51.65 3.23 19.07
N HIS A 503 -52.04 3.85 20.18
CA HIS A 503 -52.06 5.31 20.34
C HIS A 503 -51.11 5.74 21.44
#